data_AF-K0JHH2-F1
#
_entry.id   AF-K0JHH2-F1
#
_cell.length_a   1.000
_cell.length_b   1.000
_cell.length_c   1.000
_cell.angle_alpha   90.00
_cell.angle_beta   90.00
_cell.angle_gamma   90.00
#
_symmetry.space_group_name_H-M   'P 1'
#
loop_
_entity.id
_entity.type
_entity.pdbx_description
1 polymer ?
#
loop_
_entity_poly.entity_id
_entity_poly.type
_entity_poly.pdbx_seq_one_letter_code
_entity_poly.pdbx_strand_id
1 'polypeptide(L)'
;MKHFVFIFLFFCLSLYSQTNTAITSLRIDTNFFMSSFDGKLQPAWVYIGEAKRAINEGNSSYALFIMNKTLLYYPENADAHYLLGMIYESEAGKPSEQGGIATYRLAVEEYKKSIQYANNLTIPSYKYDAYFNLLDIYEKLIDQTNYSQTEQEIINMAERSYNKMEKGRIYFKLAEHYDARNRRTSAIDYYRQSYLNGYRQKLSLFRISIIYRKMRNYVQEKETLMLASGYSFENEEPSNFEVEKIIINRLEQLKNVKIPRKIY
;
A
#
# COMPACT_ATOMS: atom_id res chain seq x y z
N MET A 1 -46.19 28.27 2.02
CA MET A 1 -44.93 28.63 1.32
C MET A 1 -43.81 27.68 1.75
N LYS A 2 -43.69 26.50 1.14
CA LYS A 2 -42.53 25.59 1.28
C LYS A 2 -42.54 24.62 0.10
N HIS A 3 -42.11 25.04 -1.09
CA HIS A 3 -41.76 24.14 -2.20
C HIS A 3 -40.76 24.85 -3.10
N PHE A 4 -39.49 24.94 -2.67
CA PHE A 4 -38.40 25.44 -3.53
C PHE A 4 -37.03 25.01 -2.99
N VAL A 5 -36.78 23.69 -2.84
CA VAL A 5 -35.40 23.18 -2.63
C VAL A 5 -35.14 21.84 -3.36
N PHE A 6 -36.14 21.16 -3.93
CA PHE A 6 -35.96 19.78 -4.43
C PHE A 6 -35.46 19.63 -5.88
N ILE A 7 -34.89 20.68 -6.51
CA ILE A 7 -34.49 20.64 -7.93
C ILE A 7 -32.96 20.71 -8.14
N PHE A 8 -32.14 20.79 -7.09
CA PHE A 8 -30.67 20.73 -7.27
C PHE A 8 -30.07 19.32 -7.15
N LEU A 9 -30.86 18.33 -6.74
CA LEU A 9 -30.43 16.94 -6.50
C LEU A 9 -30.24 16.11 -7.79
N PHE A 10 -30.70 16.60 -8.94
CA PHE A 10 -30.59 15.91 -10.23
C PHE A 10 -29.47 16.44 -11.15
N PHE A 11 -28.83 17.56 -10.82
CA PHE A 11 -27.90 18.22 -11.75
C PHE A 11 -26.42 17.80 -11.55
N CYS A 12 -26.03 17.33 -10.36
CA CYS A 12 -24.65 16.86 -10.13
C CYS A 12 -24.40 15.42 -10.59
N LEU A 13 -25.44 14.59 -10.72
CA LEU A 13 -25.31 13.21 -11.23
C LEU A 13 -25.39 13.12 -12.76
N SER A 14 -25.97 14.13 -13.43
CA SER A 14 -26.10 14.15 -14.89
C SER A 14 -24.87 14.72 -15.61
N LEU A 15 -24.10 15.60 -14.96
CA LEU A 15 -22.84 16.12 -15.52
C LEU A 15 -21.70 15.09 -15.51
N TYR A 16 -21.75 14.08 -14.63
CA TYR A 16 -20.79 12.97 -14.65
C TYR A 16 -21.17 11.86 -15.66
N SER A 17 -22.43 11.87 -16.13
CA SER A 17 -22.95 10.86 -17.07
C SER A 17 -22.69 11.19 -18.54
N GLN A 18 -22.36 12.44 -18.89
CA GLN A 18 -22.30 12.86 -20.31
C GLN A 18 -20.90 12.88 -20.93
N THR A 19 -19.84 12.49 -20.23
CA THR A 19 -18.47 12.51 -20.79
C THR A 19 -17.71 11.19 -20.74
N ASN A 20 -18.35 10.04 -20.49
CA ASN A 20 -17.67 8.74 -20.56
C ASN A 20 -18.58 7.62 -21.08
N THR A 21 -18.72 7.50 -22.39
CA THR A 21 -19.33 6.32 -23.05
C THR A 21 -18.40 5.09 -23.07
N ALA A 22 -17.64 4.85 -21.99
CA ALA A 22 -16.72 3.71 -21.90
C ALA A 22 -16.51 3.18 -20.47
N ILE A 23 -17.42 3.43 -19.53
CA ILE A 23 -17.42 2.76 -18.23
C ILE A 23 -18.58 1.76 -18.23
N THR A 24 -18.26 0.48 -18.36
CA THR A 24 -19.20 -0.61 -18.13
C THR A 24 -19.81 -0.42 -16.74
N SER A 25 -21.11 -0.19 -16.70
CA SER A 25 -21.85 0.25 -15.51
C SER A 25 -21.72 -0.75 -14.36
N LEU A 26 -20.95 -0.38 -13.33
CA LEU A 26 -21.02 -1.01 -12.02
C LEU A 26 -22.38 -0.61 -11.42
N ARG A 27 -23.37 -1.50 -11.58
CA ARG A 27 -24.74 -1.26 -11.13
C ARG A 27 -24.77 -1.38 -9.60
N ILE A 28 -24.53 -0.27 -8.92
CA ILE A 28 -24.69 -0.16 -7.47
C ILE A 28 -26.20 -0.18 -7.19
N ASP A 29 -26.70 -1.22 -6.52
CA ASP A 29 -28.07 -1.22 -5.98
C ASP A 29 -28.10 -0.38 -4.69
N THR A 30 -28.26 0.92 -4.88
CA THR A 30 -28.26 1.90 -3.79
C THR A 30 -29.44 1.70 -2.83
N ASN A 31 -30.56 1.14 -3.30
CA ASN A 31 -31.76 0.94 -2.48
C ASN A 31 -31.56 -0.18 -1.45
N PHE A 32 -30.84 -1.24 -1.81
CA PHE A 32 -30.48 -2.31 -0.88
C PHE A 32 -29.58 -1.79 0.25
N PHE A 33 -28.53 -1.04 -0.08
CA PHE A 33 -27.54 -0.56 0.90
C PHE A 33 -28.01 0.61 1.77
N MET A 34 -28.96 1.42 1.30
CA MET A 34 -29.54 2.51 2.09
C MET A 34 -30.30 2.02 3.32
N SER A 35 -30.87 0.81 3.28
CA SER A 35 -31.62 0.22 4.40
C SER A 35 -30.75 -0.15 5.61
N SER A 36 -29.43 -0.31 5.41
CA SER A 36 -28.48 -0.76 6.44
C SER A 36 -28.01 0.35 7.39
N PHE A 37 -28.36 1.62 7.15
CA PHE A 37 -28.00 2.74 8.02
C PHE A 37 -29.26 3.46 8.48
N ASP A 38 -29.39 3.71 9.78
CA ASP A 38 -30.57 4.27 10.47
C ASP A 38 -30.92 5.74 10.11
N GLY A 39 -30.37 6.26 9.01
CA GLY A 39 -30.54 7.64 8.57
C GLY A 39 -29.67 8.66 9.33
N LYS A 40 -28.94 8.27 10.38
CA LYS A 40 -28.04 9.17 11.10
C LYS A 40 -26.67 9.25 10.45
N LEU A 41 -26.13 10.47 10.37
CA LEU A 41 -24.76 10.70 9.94
C LEU A 41 -23.80 10.16 10.99
N GLN A 42 -23.06 9.11 10.64
CA GLN A 42 -22.00 8.54 11.47
C GLN A 42 -20.66 9.26 11.25
N PRO A 43 -19.75 9.28 12.24
CA PRO A 43 -18.38 9.73 12.04
C PRO A 43 -17.66 8.94 10.93
N ALA A 44 -16.73 9.59 10.21
CA ALA A 44 -16.00 8.98 9.10
C ALA A 44 -15.36 7.62 9.44
N TRP A 45 -14.81 7.47 10.65
CA TRP A 45 -14.15 6.23 11.08
C TRP A 45 -15.08 5.01 11.12
N VAL A 46 -16.39 5.21 11.35
CA VAL A 46 -17.39 4.13 11.31
C VAL A 46 -17.54 3.61 9.87
N TYR A 47 -17.71 4.54 8.91
CA TYR A 47 -17.81 4.17 7.50
C TYR A 47 -16.51 3.56 6.96
N ILE A 48 -15.36 4.08 7.38
CA ILE A 48 -14.04 3.53 7.05
C ILE A 48 -13.90 2.10 7.58
N GLY A 49 -14.34 1.84 8.82
CA GLY A 49 -14.33 0.49 9.40
C GLY A 49 -15.19 -0.49 8.61
N GLU A 50 -16.42 -0.09 8.26
CA GLU A 50 -17.32 -0.91 7.44
C GLU A 50 -16.77 -1.17 6.04
N ALA A 51 -16.17 -0.16 5.39
CA ALA A 51 -15.56 -0.34 4.08
C ALA A 51 -14.37 -1.30 4.13
N LYS A 52 -13.51 -1.22 5.15
CA LYS A 52 -12.42 -2.18 5.35
C LYS A 52 -12.93 -3.61 5.51
N ARG A 53 -14.01 -3.80 6.29
CA ARG A 53 -14.67 -5.10 6.43
C ARG A 53 -15.17 -5.60 5.08
N ALA A 54 -15.89 -4.75 4.34
CA ALA A 54 -16.42 -5.08 3.02
C ALA A 54 -15.32 -5.46 2.01
N ILE A 55 -14.20 -4.73 2.00
CA ILE A 55 -13.02 -5.04 1.17
C ILE A 55 -12.45 -6.41 1.54
N ASN A 56 -12.29 -6.71 2.84
CA ASN A 56 -11.79 -8.00 3.30
C ASN A 56 -12.72 -9.17 2.93
N GLU A 57 -14.03 -8.91 2.88
CA GLU A 57 -15.05 -9.88 2.44
C GLU A 57 -15.16 -9.99 0.90
N GLY A 58 -14.40 -9.18 0.15
CA GLY A 58 -14.47 -9.13 -1.32
C GLY A 58 -15.72 -8.43 -1.87
N ASN A 59 -16.46 -7.70 -1.03
CA ASN A 59 -17.66 -6.96 -1.43
C ASN A 59 -17.31 -5.53 -1.87
N SER A 60 -16.63 -5.42 -3.01
CA SER A 60 -16.18 -4.13 -3.57
C SER A 60 -17.33 -3.17 -3.87
N SER A 61 -18.48 -3.67 -4.31
CA SER A 61 -19.65 -2.82 -4.62
C SER A 61 -20.20 -2.12 -3.38
N TYR A 62 -20.28 -2.84 -2.24
CA TYR A 62 -20.68 -2.24 -0.99
C TYR A 62 -19.61 -1.29 -0.46
N ALA A 63 -18.33 -1.68 -0.53
CA ALA A 63 -17.23 -0.81 -0.13
C ALA A 63 -17.24 0.53 -0.91
N LEU A 64 -17.46 0.47 -2.23
CA LEU A 64 -17.57 1.64 -3.09
C LEU A 64 -18.72 2.54 -2.69
N PHE A 65 -19.89 1.97 -2.41
CA PHE A 65 -21.05 2.70 -1.93
C PHE A 65 -20.74 3.45 -0.63
N ILE A 66 -20.13 2.77 0.35
CA ILE A 66 -19.79 3.36 1.65
C ILE A 66 -18.72 4.45 1.51
N MET A 67 -17.71 4.26 0.66
CA MET A 67 -16.67 5.28 0.46
C MET A 67 -17.21 6.51 -0.26
N ASN A 68 -18.03 6.36 -1.30
CA ASN A 68 -18.70 7.50 -1.95
C ASN A 68 -19.61 8.26 -0.96
N LYS A 69 -20.37 7.54 -0.14
CA LYS A 69 -21.16 8.15 0.94
C LYS A 69 -20.27 8.88 1.95
N THR A 70 -19.12 8.31 2.29
CA THR A 70 -18.18 8.95 3.23
C THR A 70 -17.65 10.25 2.66
N LEU A 71 -17.20 10.27 1.42
CA LEU A 71 -16.66 11.45 0.75
C LEU A 71 -17.73 12.52 0.45
N LEU A 72 -19.01 12.14 0.37
CA LEU A 72 -20.11 13.10 0.32
C LEU A 72 -20.17 13.97 1.59
N TYR A 73 -19.91 13.38 2.76
CA TYR A 73 -19.97 14.08 4.05
C TYR A 73 -18.60 14.58 4.54
N TYR A 74 -17.53 13.91 4.12
CA TYR A 74 -16.15 14.14 4.55
C TYR A 74 -15.21 14.20 3.33
N PRO A 75 -15.35 15.23 2.47
CA PRO A 75 -14.68 15.29 1.17
C PRO A 75 -13.15 15.42 1.23
N GLU A 76 -12.59 15.75 2.39
CA GLU A 76 -11.14 15.88 2.59
C GLU A 76 -10.57 14.73 3.42
N ASN A 77 -11.33 13.65 3.61
CA ASN A 77 -10.87 12.52 4.41
C ASN A 77 -9.84 11.68 3.63
N ALA A 78 -8.57 11.77 4.03
CA ALA A 78 -7.47 11.08 3.37
C ALA A 78 -7.66 9.56 3.31
N ASP A 79 -8.10 8.93 4.41
CA ASP A 79 -8.30 7.48 4.49
C ASP A 79 -9.42 7.02 3.54
N ALA A 80 -10.50 7.79 3.41
CA ALA A 80 -11.59 7.48 2.50
C ALA A 80 -11.12 7.55 1.04
N HIS A 81 -10.34 8.57 0.67
CA HIS A 81 -9.69 8.65 -0.65
C HIS A 81 -8.74 7.47 -0.89
N TYR A 82 -7.93 7.09 0.10
CA TYR A 82 -7.05 5.93 -0.03
C TYR A 82 -7.82 4.63 -0.29
N LEU A 83 -8.85 4.36 0.50
CA LEU A 83 -9.68 3.16 0.35
C LEU A 83 -10.44 3.16 -0.98
N LEU A 84 -10.93 4.31 -1.43
CA LEU A 84 -11.56 4.43 -2.74
C LEU A 84 -10.56 4.15 -3.87
N GLY A 85 -9.31 4.63 -3.73
CA GLY A 85 -8.21 4.28 -4.64
C GLY A 85 -7.95 2.78 -4.71
N MET A 86 -7.91 2.09 -3.55
CA MET A 86 -7.77 0.63 -3.49
C MET A 86 -8.90 -0.11 -4.19
N ILE A 87 -10.15 0.33 -3.99
CA ILE A 87 -11.33 -0.26 -4.63
C ILE A 87 -11.20 -0.13 -6.15
N TYR A 88 -10.93 1.07 -6.67
CA TYR A 88 -10.73 1.26 -8.10
C TYR A 88 -9.56 0.45 -8.65
N GLU A 89 -8.44 0.38 -7.94
CA GLU A 89 -7.30 -0.44 -8.37
C GLU A 89 -7.67 -1.93 -8.48
N SER A 90 -8.43 -2.45 -7.52
CA SER A 90 -8.88 -3.85 -7.52
C SER A 90 -9.85 -4.15 -8.67
N GLU A 91 -10.74 -3.21 -8.99
CA GLU A 91 -11.73 -3.33 -10.06
C GLU A 91 -11.14 -3.08 -11.46
N ALA A 92 -9.97 -2.46 -11.57
CA ALA A 92 -9.37 -2.09 -12.85
C ALA A 92 -8.92 -3.30 -13.68
N GLY A 93 -8.75 -4.48 -13.07
CA GLY A 93 -8.30 -5.68 -13.77
C GLY A 93 -6.97 -5.46 -14.49
N LYS A 94 -6.84 -5.92 -15.74
CA LYS A 94 -5.64 -5.64 -16.54
C LYS A 94 -5.77 -4.32 -17.29
N PRO A 95 -4.71 -3.50 -17.41
CA PRO A 95 -4.74 -2.29 -18.24
C PRO A 95 -5.14 -2.54 -19.70
N SER A 96 -4.86 -3.74 -20.23
CA SER A 96 -5.23 -4.15 -21.58
C SER A 96 -6.73 -4.44 -21.76
N GLU A 97 -7.49 -4.60 -20.68
CA GLU A 97 -8.92 -4.87 -20.71
C GLU A 97 -9.71 -3.56 -20.89
N GLN A 98 -10.89 -3.66 -21.52
CA GLN A 98 -11.74 -2.50 -21.78
C GLN A 98 -12.10 -1.80 -20.46
N GLY A 99 -11.78 -0.50 -20.36
CA GLY A 99 -12.05 0.31 -19.16
C GLY A 99 -10.95 0.26 -18.10
N GLY A 100 -10.01 -0.69 -18.16
CA GLY A 100 -8.97 -0.84 -17.13
C GLY A 100 -8.10 0.41 -16.94
N ILE A 101 -7.64 1.03 -18.03
CA ILE A 101 -6.87 2.29 -17.98
C ILE A 101 -7.69 3.42 -17.32
N ALA A 102 -8.99 3.53 -17.62
CA ALA A 102 -9.83 4.56 -17.05
C ALA A 102 -10.00 4.37 -15.54
N THR A 103 -10.22 3.12 -15.10
CA THR A 103 -10.32 2.79 -13.67
C THR A 103 -9.00 3.01 -12.94
N TYR A 104 -7.84 2.68 -13.54
CA TYR A 104 -6.54 3.01 -12.97
C TYR A 104 -6.33 4.52 -12.80
N ARG A 105 -6.83 5.34 -13.74
CA ARG A 105 -6.78 6.81 -13.60
C ARG A 105 -7.61 7.31 -12.42
N LEU A 106 -8.80 6.73 -12.20
CA LEU A 106 -9.60 7.03 -11.00
C LEU A 106 -8.82 6.67 -9.73
N ALA A 107 -8.20 5.49 -9.68
CA ALA A 107 -7.38 5.10 -8.54
C ALA A 107 -6.22 6.09 -8.30
N VAL A 108 -5.54 6.53 -9.36
CA VAL A 108 -4.46 7.55 -9.28
C VAL A 108 -4.96 8.86 -8.71
N GLU A 109 -6.12 9.36 -9.17
CA GLU A 109 -6.72 10.59 -8.66
C GLU A 109 -7.01 10.50 -7.16
N GLU A 110 -7.59 9.38 -6.73
CA GLU A 110 -7.94 9.15 -5.32
C GLU A 110 -6.70 9.00 -4.44
N TYR A 111 -5.66 8.29 -4.88
CA TYR A 111 -4.39 8.23 -4.14
C TYR A 111 -3.70 9.60 -4.04
N LYS A 112 -3.74 10.43 -5.10
CA LYS A 112 -3.21 11.80 -5.04
C LYS A 112 -3.97 12.66 -4.02
N LYS A 113 -5.30 12.57 -3.99
CA LYS A 113 -6.12 13.26 -2.97
C LYS A 113 -5.79 12.77 -1.56
N SER A 114 -5.67 11.45 -1.37
CA SER A 114 -5.22 10.88 -0.10
C SER A 114 -3.89 11.46 0.37
N ILE A 115 -2.89 11.54 -0.51
CA ILE A 115 -1.58 12.12 -0.19
C ILE A 115 -1.69 13.59 0.17
N GLN A 116 -2.46 14.36 -0.61
CA GLN A 116 -2.69 15.78 -0.39
C GLN A 116 -3.31 16.06 0.98
N TYR A 117 -4.39 15.36 1.32
CA TYR A 117 -5.12 15.57 2.57
C TYR A 117 -4.42 14.97 3.80
N ALA A 118 -3.60 13.93 3.62
CA ALA A 118 -2.79 13.37 4.69
C ALA A 118 -1.73 14.33 5.23
N ASN A 119 -1.37 15.39 4.49
CA ASN A 119 -0.47 16.44 4.97
C ASN A 119 -1.04 17.27 6.13
N ASN A 120 -2.36 17.21 6.35
CA ASN A 120 -3.04 17.94 7.41
C ASN A 120 -3.25 17.10 8.69
N LEU A 121 -2.75 15.85 8.73
CA LEU A 121 -2.97 14.91 9.83
C LEU A 121 -1.67 14.55 10.55
N THR A 122 -1.74 14.45 11.88
CA THR A 122 -0.62 14.09 12.76
C THR A 122 -0.18 12.63 12.63
N ILE A 123 -0.99 11.76 12.01
CA ILE A 123 -0.69 10.32 11.85
C ILE A 123 -1.14 9.84 10.46
N PRO A 124 -0.32 9.99 9.41
CA PRO A 124 -0.73 9.64 8.06
C PRO A 124 -0.46 8.14 7.80
N SER A 125 -1.28 7.25 8.38
CA SER A 125 -1.07 5.79 8.26
C SER A 125 -0.96 5.31 6.81
N TYR A 126 -1.81 5.86 5.92
CA TYR A 126 -1.92 5.44 4.52
C TYR A 126 -1.16 6.29 3.51
N LYS A 127 -0.50 7.38 3.93
CA LYS A 127 0.18 8.25 2.97
C LYS A 127 1.27 7.50 2.21
N TYR A 128 2.11 6.73 2.90
CA TYR A 128 3.12 5.93 2.22
C TYR A 128 2.50 4.81 1.40
N ASP A 129 1.45 4.14 1.90
CA ASP A 129 0.74 3.13 1.11
C ASP A 129 0.22 3.70 -0.21
N ALA A 130 -0.38 4.88 -0.21
CA ALA A 130 -0.84 5.57 -1.43
C ALA A 130 0.32 5.82 -2.42
N TYR A 131 1.48 6.25 -1.93
CA TYR A 131 2.68 6.44 -2.76
C TYR A 131 3.16 5.14 -3.42
N PHE A 132 3.19 4.03 -2.70
CA PHE A 132 3.60 2.74 -3.26
C PHE A 132 2.56 2.19 -4.23
N ASN A 133 1.27 2.34 -3.95
CA ASN A 133 0.22 1.93 -4.88
C ASN A 133 0.26 2.77 -6.18
N LEU A 134 0.62 4.05 -6.10
CA LEU A 134 0.89 4.85 -7.30
C LEU A 134 2.03 4.27 -8.14
N LEU A 135 3.13 3.81 -7.54
CA LEU A 135 4.20 3.14 -8.28
C LEU A 135 3.72 1.86 -8.97
N ASP A 136 2.94 1.04 -8.27
CA ASP A 136 2.37 -0.18 -8.82
C ASP A 136 1.45 0.13 -10.02
N ILE A 137 0.60 1.15 -9.92
CA ILE A 137 -0.27 1.57 -11.03
C ILE A 137 0.54 2.14 -12.19
N TYR A 138 1.49 3.03 -11.95
CA TYR A 138 2.28 3.62 -13.04
C TYR A 138 3.13 2.58 -13.77
N GLU A 139 3.61 1.54 -13.08
CA GLU A 139 4.27 0.43 -13.77
C GLU A 139 3.28 -0.38 -14.63
N LYS A 140 2.08 -0.70 -14.11
CA LYS A 140 1.02 -1.36 -14.89
C LYS A 140 0.63 -0.54 -16.13
N LEU A 141 0.60 0.78 -16.02
CA LEU A 141 0.30 1.71 -17.11
C LEU A 141 1.51 2.00 -18.03
N ILE A 142 2.70 1.50 -17.70
CA ILE A 142 3.96 1.80 -18.42
C ILE A 142 4.25 3.32 -18.43
N ASP A 143 3.85 4.03 -17.38
CA ASP A 143 4.06 5.47 -17.20
C ASP A 143 5.38 5.73 -16.47
N GLN A 144 6.47 5.72 -17.25
CA GLN A 144 7.83 5.86 -16.72
C GLN A 144 8.07 7.23 -16.06
N THR A 145 7.45 8.28 -16.58
CA THR A 145 7.63 9.65 -16.07
C THR A 145 7.06 9.78 -14.67
N ASN A 146 5.77 9.41 -14.50
CA ASN A 146 5.13 9.51 -13.19
C ASN A 146 5.69 8.48 -12.20
N TYR A 147 6.10 7.29 -12.67
CA TYR A 147 6.81 6.32 -11.84
C TYR A 147 8.09 6.93 -11.25
N SER A 148 8.96 7.49 -12.10
CA SER A 148 10.25 8.07 -11.67
C SER A 148 10.07 9.24 -10.69
N GLN A 149 9.12 10.12 -10.97
CA GLN A 149 8.80 11.25 -10.08
C GLN A 149 8.32 10.77 -8.71
N THR A 150 7.38 9.81 -8.70
CA THR A 150 6.81 9.25 -7.46
C THR A 150 7.89 8.52 -6.65
N GLU A 151 8.77 7.77 -7.31
CA GLU A 151 9.87 7.05 -6.66
C GLU A 151 10.84 8.04 -6.00
N GLN A 152 11.20 9.12 -6.70
CA GLN A 152 12.06 10.16 -6.16
C GLN A 152 11.43 10.88 -4.97
N GLU A 153 10.11 11.13 -4.98
CA GLU A 153 9.40 11.69 -3.83
C GLU A 153 9.50 10.78 -2.59
N ILE A 154 9.32 9.47 -2.76
CA ILE A 154 9.45 8.50 -1.66
C ILE A 154 10.86 8.51 -1.08
N ILE A 155 11.89 8.51 -1.94
CA ILE A 155 13.29 8.57 -1.52
C ILE A 155 13.57 9.87 -0.76
N ASN A 156 13.13 11.01 -1.30
CA ASN A 156 13.28 12.32 -0.65
C ASN A 156 12.60 12.36 0.73
N MET A 157 11.44 11.71 0.89
CA MET A 157 10.78 11.61 2.21
C MET A 157 11.62 10.82 3.21
N ALA A 158 12.22 9.69 2.81
CA ALA A 158 13.10 8.92 3.67
C ALA A 158 14.36 9.71 4.04
N GLU A 159 14.94 10.45 3.09
CA GLU A 159 16.15 11.23 3.31
C GLU A 159 15.93 12.43 4.23
N ARG A 160 14.76 13.08 4.13
CA ARG A 160 14.38 14.24 4.94
C ARG A 160 13.78 13.88 6.30
N SER A 161 13.36 12.64 6.53
CA SER A 161 12.85 12.23 7.84
C SER A 161 13.98 12.19 8.88
N TYR A 162 13.79 12.96 9.95
CA TYR A 162 14.68 12.96 11.12
C TYR A 162 14.43 11.76 12.04
N ASN A 163 13.23 11.16 11.95
CA ASN A 163 12.88 10.00 12.76
C ASN A 163 13.45 8.74 12.11
N LYS A 164 14.45 8.13 12.76
CA LYS A 164 15.08 6.90 12.26
C LYS A 164 14.07 5.78 12.02
N MET A 165 13.10 5.59 12.91
CA MET A 165 12.10 4.52 12.73
C MET A 165 11.22 4.76 11.50
N GLU A 166 10.80 5.99 11.26
CA GLU A 166 10.02 6.37 10.08
C GLU A 166 10.84 6.20 8.79
N LYS A 167 12.08 6.69 8.80
CA LYS A 167 13.05 6.49 7.71
C LYS A 167 13.25 5.01 7.40
N GLY A 168 13.43 4.20 8.44
CA GLY A 168 13.55 2.75 8.35
C GLY A 168 12.30 2.08 7.77
N ARG A 169 11.10 2.55 8.13
CA ARG A 169 9.83 2.08 7.57
C ARG A 169 9.73 2.35 6.06
N ILE A 170 10.09 3.55 5.62
CA ILE A 170 10.05 3.91 4.19
C ILE A 170 11.05 3.05 3.40
N TYR A 171 12.28 2.91 3.89
CA TYR A 171 13.27 2.04 3.24
C TYR A 171 12.85 0.57 3.20
N PHE A 172 12.19 0.07 4.24
CA PHE A 172 11.68 -1.30 4.24
C PHE A 172 10.67 -1.51 3.10
N LYS A 173 9.73 -0.58 2.91
CA LYS A 173 8.77 -0.65 1.82
C LYS A 173 9.40 -0.49 0.44
N LEU A 174 10.39 0.41 0.29
CA LEU A 174 11.19 0.48 -0.94
C LEU A 174 11.86 -0.88 -1.22
N ALA A 175 12.41 -1.52 -0.20
CA ALA A 175 13.04 -2.82 -0.38
C ALA A 175 12.05 -3.91 -0.84
N GLU A 176 10.84 -3.95 -0.28
CA GLU A 176 9.76 -4.84 -0.72
C GLU A 176 9.35 -4.56 -2.18
N HIS A 177 9.19 -3.29 -2.53
CA HIS A 177 8.87 -2.83 -3.89
C HIS A 177 9.90 -3.31 -4.92
N TYR A 178 11.19 -3.18 -4.60
CA TYR A 178 12.28 -3.61 -5.46
C TYR A 178 12.47 -5.14 -5.50
N ASP A 179 12.26 -5.86 -4.39
CA ASP A 179 12.34 -7.33 -4.35
C ASP A 179 11.21 -7.98 -5.18
N ALA A 180 10.00 -7.44 -5.10
CA ALA A 180 8.87 -7.86 -5.95
C ALA A 180 9.19 -7.79 -7.45
N ARG A 181 10.06 -6.85 -7.85
CA ARG A 181 10.52 -6.64 -9.24
C ARG A 181 11.82 -7.36 -9.58
N ASN A 182 12.29 -8.25 -8.69
CA ASN A 182 13.59 -8.93 -8.81
C ASN A 182 14.79 -7.98 -8.97
N ARG A 183 14.68 -6.72 -8.53
CA ARG A 183 15.78 -5.73 -8.52
C ARG A 183 16.65 -5.93 -7.27
N ARG A 184 17.32 -7.08 -7.23
CA ARG A 184 17.97 -7.65 -6.03
C ARG A 184 18.96 -6.72 -5.34
N THR A 185 19.81 -6.02 -6.09
CA THR A 185 20.83 -5.12 -5.50
C THR A 185 20.17 -3.97 -4.74
N SER A 186 19.25 -3.26 -5.39
CA SER A 186 18.49 -2.17 -4.76
C SER A 186 17.67 -2.66 -3.56
N ALA A 187 17.04 -3.83 -3.66
CA ALA A 187 16.32 -4.43 -2.54
C ALA A 187 17.23 -4.69 -1.34
N ILE A 188 18.43 -5.26 -1.56
CA ILE A 188 19.41 -5.47 -0.48
C ILE A 188 19.85 -4.13 0.14
N ASP A 189 20.14 -3.13 -0.69
CA ASP A 189 20.58 -1.82 -0.21
C ASP A 189 19.51 -1.15 0.66
N TYR A 190 18.24 -1.18 0.24
CA TYR A 190 17.15 -0.61 1.02
C TYR A 190 16.80 -1.43 2.27
N TYR A 191 16.82 -2.77 2.22
CA TYR A 191 16.68 -3.57 3.46
C TYR A 191 17.82 -3.27 4.44
N ARG A 192 19.05 -3.06 3.95
CA ARG A 192 20.18 -2.65 4.78
C ARG A 192 19.93 -1.27 5.40
N GLN A 193 19.41 -0.30 4.65
CA GLN A 193 19.05 1.00 5.18
C GLN A 193 17.96 0.89 6.25
N SER A 194 16.93 0.08 6.03
CA SER A 194 15.90 -0.21 7.04
C SER A 194 16.50 -0.77 8.34
N TYR A 195 17.37 -1.79 8.21
CA TYR A 195 18.10 -2.40 9.32
C TYR A 195 18.96 -1.37 10.10
N LEU A 196 19.75 -0.54 9.39
CA LEU A 196 20.63 0.47 9.98
C LEU A 196 19.85 1.57 10.73
N ASN A 197 18.59 1.79 10.35
CA ASN A 197 17.70 2.75 10.98
C ASN A 197 16.85 2.12 12.10
N GLY A 198 17.07 0.85 12.44
CA GLY A 198 16.43 0.19 13.59
C GLY A 198 15.02 -0.33 13.32
N TYR A 199 14.52 -0.24 12.09
CA TYR A 199 13.16 -0.71 11.77
C TYR A 199 13.17 -2.17 11.33
N ARG A 200 12.44 -3.05 12.05
CA ARG A 200 12.26 -4.46 11.67
C ARG A 200 13.58 -5.19 11.40
N GLN A 201 14.60 -4.93 12.21
CA GLN A 201 16.00 -5.31 11.94
C GLN A 201 16.17 -6.79 11.58
N LYS A 202 15.59 -7.69 12.39
CA LYS A 202 15.64 -9.14 12.14
C LYS A 202 15.00 -9.52 10.81
N LEU A 203 13.82 -8.95 10.52
CA LEU A 203 13.10 -9.23 9.30
C LEU A 203 13.84 -8.70 8.06
N SER A 204 14.43 -7.51 8.14
CA SER A 204 15.25 -6.94 7.06
C SER A 204 16.43 -7.83 6.71
N LEU A 205 17.16 -8.31 7.73
CA LEU A 205 18.25 -9.27 7.55
C LEU A 205 17.76 -10.61 6.98
N PHE A 206 16.64 -11.12 7.49
CA PHE A 206 16.03 -12.33 6.95
C PHE A 206 15.67 -12.19 5.46
N ARG A 207 15.07 -11.06 5.05
CA ARG A 207 14.75 -10.79 3.64
C ARG A 207 16.01 -10.69 2.77
N ILE A 208 17.06 -10.02 3.25
CA ILE A 208 18.38 -9.99 2.57
C ILE A 208 18.92 -11.41 2.37
N SER A 209 18.83 -12.28 3.39
CA SER A 209 19.31 -13.66 3.30
C SER A 209 18.60 -14.46 2.20
N ILE A 210 17.27 -14.26 2.06
CA ILE A 210 16.48 -14.87 0.99
C ILE A 210 16.97 -14.41 -0.38
N ILE A 211 17.32 -13.13 -0.52
CA ILE A 211 17.86 -12.59 -1.78
C ILE A 211 19.22 -13.23 -2.08
N TYR A 212 20.13 -13.32 -1.10
CA TYR A 212 21.41 -14.01 -1.29
C TYR A 212 21.24 -15.49 -1.65
N ARG A 213 20.25 -16.17 -1.06
CA ARG A 213 19.87 -17.53 -1.43
C ARG A 213 19.45 -17.62 -2.91
N LYS A 214 18.57 -16.71 -3.36
CA LYS A 214 18.15 -16.61 -4.79
C LYS A 214 19.34 -16.35 -5.72
N MET A 215 20.39 -15.69 -5.23
CA MET A 215 21.65 -15.43 -5.95
C MET A 215 22.67 -16.56 -5.83
N ARG A 216 22.38 -17.64 -5.09
CA ARG A 216 23.32 -18.73 -4.76
C ARG A 216 24.58 -18.26 -4.03
N ASN A 217 24.51 -17.10 -3.36
CA ASN A 217 25.60 -16.58 -2.53
C ASN A 217 25.45 -17.09 -1.09
N TYR A 218 25.79 -18.36 -0.88
CA TYR A 218 25.57 -19.04 0.41
C TYR A 218 26.45 -18.50 1.54
N VAL A 219 27.58 -17.87 1.22
CA VAL A 219 28.45 -17.23 2.22
C VAL A 219 27.74 -16.02 2.81
N GLN A 220 27.27 -15.09 1.96
CA GLN A 220 26.54 -13.91 2.42
C GLN A 220 25.18 -14.27 3.03
N GLU A 221 24.48 -15.29 2.51
CA GLU A 221 23.27 -15.83 3.14
C GLU A 221 23.55 -16.25 4.60
N LYS A 222 24.59 -17.06 4.83
CA LYS A 222 24.95 -17.55 6.16
C LYS A 222 25.35 -16.41 7.09
N GLU A 223 26.23 -15.50 6.66
CA GLU A 223 26.64 -14.33 7.45
C GLU A 223 25.43 -13.49 7.87
N THR A 224 24.51 -13.26 6.95
CA THR A 224 23.30 -12.46 7.20
C THR A 224 22.36 -13.15 8.18
N LEU A 225 22.15 -14.48 8.05
CA LEU A 225 21.31 -15.25 8.99
C LEU A 225 21.92 -15.32 10.39
N MET A 226 23.25 -15.45 10.50
CA MET A 226 23.93 -15.39 11.79
C MET A 226 23.70 -14.03 12.46
N LEU A 227 23.83 -12.94 11.70
CA LEU A 227 23.52 -11.60 12.22
C LEU A 227 22.04 -11.48 12.62
N ALA A 228 21.10 -11.98 11.80
CA ALA A 228 19.68 -11.96 12.10
C ALA A 228 19.34 -12.70 13.40
N SER A 229 20.02 -13.81 13.68
CA SER A 229 19.80 -14.62 14.90
C SER A 229 20.14 -13.87 16.19
N GLY A 230 20.98 -12.84 16.11
CA GLY A 230 21.34 -11.99 17.25
C GLY A 230 20.27 -10.95 17.63
N TYR A 231 19.24 -10.77 16.82
CA TYR A 231 18.13 -9.85 17.10
C TYR A 231 16.90 -10.62 17.60
N SER A 232 16.09 -9.97 18.44
CA SER A 232 14.71 -10.41 18.73
C SER A 232 13.73 -9.72 17.79
N PHE A 233 12.52 -10.28 17.66
CA PHE A 233 11.42 -9.55 17.06
C PHE A 233 10.89 -8.50 18.06
N GLU A 234 10.55 -7.32 17.55
CA GLU A 234 10.00 -6.22 18.36
C GLU A 234 8.59 -6.53 18.89
N ASN A 235 7.83 -7.38 18.17
CA ASN A 235 6.46 -7.78 18.52
C ASN A 235 6.27 -9.30 18.43
N GLU A 236 5.35 -9.84 19.25
CA GLU A 236 4.94 -11.25 19.21
C GLU A 236 3.85 -11.46 18.14
N GLU A 237 4.26 -11.60 16.89
CA GLU A 237 3.37 -12.01 15.79
C GLU A 237 3.61 -13.50 15.47
N PRO A 238 2.57 -14.32 15.22
CA PRO A 238 2.75 -15.75 14.91
C PRO A 238 3.72 -16.01 13.74
N SER A 239 3.73 -15.13 12.72
CA SER A 239 4.66 -15.17 11.61
C SER A 239 6.13 -15.01 12.03
N ASN A 240 6.40 -14.33 13.14
CA ASN A 240 7.76 -14.13 13.65
C ASN A 240 8.36 -15.44 14.17
N PHE A 241 7.55 -16.29 14.82
CA PHE A 241 7.98 -17.61 15.25
C PHE A 241 8.36 -18.51 14.07
N GLU A 242 7.58 -18.44 12.98
CA GLU A 242 7.90 -19.18 11.76
C GLU A 242 9.22 -18.71 11.14
N VAL A 243 9.45 -17.40 11.07
CA VAL A 243 10.72 -16.85 10.59
C VAL A 243 11.89 -17.30 11.45
N GLU A 244 11.75 -17.30 12.79
CA GLU A 244 12.77 -17.81 13.71
C GLU A 244 13.15 -19.26 13.39
N LYS A 245 12.14 -20.11 13.27
CA LYS A 245 12.31 -21.53 12.95
C LYS A 245 13.00 -21.71 11.60
N ILE A 246 12.66 -20.89 10.60
CA ILE A 246 13.30 -20.93 9.29
C ILE A 246 14.78 -20.54 9.39
N ILE A 247 15.12 -19.48 10.15
CA ILE A 247 16.50 -19.04 10.34
C ILE A 247 17.34 -20.16 10.95
N ILE A 248 16.88 -20.76 12.06
CA ILE A 248 17.59 -21.83 12.77
C ILE A 248 17.82 -23.04 11.85
N ASN A 249 16.75 -23.54 11.22
CA ASN A 249 16.86 -24.68 10.31
C ASN A 249 17.78 -24.40 9.12
N ARG A 250 17.77 -23.17 8.61
CA ARG A 250 18.60 -22.80 7.46
C ARG A 250 20.08 -22.68 7.85
N LEU A 251 20.39 -22.16 9.04
CA LEU A 251 21.75 -22.12 9.55
C LEU A 251 22.35 -23.53 9.69
N GLU A 252 21.57 -24.51 10.15
CA GLU A 252 21.99 -25.91 10.21
C GLU A 252 22.29 -26.49 8.82
N GLN A 253 21.48 -26.18 7.81
CA GLN A 253 21.75 -26.57 6.42
C GLN A 253 23.04 -25.94 5.87
N LEU A 254 23.38 -24.73 6.33
CA LEU A 254 24.57 -23.98 5.92
C LEU A 254 25.80 -24.27 6.80
N LYS A 255 25.75 -25.23 7.73
CA LYS A 255 26.84 -25.50 8.67
C LYS A 255 28.20 -25.72 8.00
N ASN A 256 28.20 -26.41 6.86
CA ASN A 256 29.42 -26.74 6.09
C ASN A 256 29.89 -25.61 5.15
N VAL A 257 29.12 -24.54 4.98
CA VAL A 257 29.53 -23.37 4.18
C VAL A 257 30.60 -22.60 4.96
N LYS A 258 31.81 -22.54 4.39
CA LYS A 258 32.94 -21.81 4.97
C LYS A 258 32.79 -20.31 4.72
N ILE A 259 32.87 -19.52 5.78
CA ILE A 259 33.00 -18.07 5.69
C ILE A 259 34.49 -17.75 5.62
N PRO A 260 35.00 -17.13 4.55
CA PRO A 260 36.40 -16.74 4.46
C PRO A 260 36.77 -15.82 5.63
N ARG A 261 37.91 -16.05 6.29
CA ARG A 261 38.43 -15.08 7.27
C ARG A 261 38.75 -13.80 6.51
N LYS A 262 38.20 -12.66 6.94
CA LYS A 262 38.63 -11.34 6.45
C LYS A 262 40.11 -11.20 6.82
N ILE A 263 40.97 -11.13 5.79
CA ILE A 263 42.37 -10.72 5.96
C ILE A 263 42.29 -9.20 6.11
N TYR A 264 42.48 -8.72 7.33
CA TYR A 264 42.58 -7.28 7.64
C TYR A 264 43.98 -6.77 7.29
#